data_AF-A0A0C9WEH8-F1
#
_entry.id   AF-A0A0C9WEH8-F1
#
_cell.length_a   1.000
_cell.length_b   1.000
_cell.length_c   1.000
_cell.angle_alpha   90.00
_cell.angle_beta   90.00
_cell.angle_gamma   90.00
#
_symmetry.space_group_name_H-M   'P 1'
#
loop_
_entity.id
_entity.type
_entity.pdbx_description
1 polymer ?
#
loop_
_entity_poly.entity_id
_entity_poly.type
_entity_poly.pdbx_seq_one_letter_code
_entity_poly.pdbx_strand_id
1 'polypeptide(L)'
;MKLAAAAFVAVLAAPALAAVVTYDPIYDSGSTSLDEVACSNGKNGVETMFGYKKFKDIPNFPFIGGVPTIKGWNSPVCGSCWQLAYTDPKNSAHTTFINITAIDTGNASDDGFNISLEAMNYLTGGKAKQLGRAQITATRVEPDYCNLGDTL
;
A
#
# COMPACT_ATOMS: atom_id res chain seq x y z
N MET A 1 -42.51 -8.87 24.24
CA MET A 1 -41.52 -7.82 23.93
C MET A 1 -40.36 -8.47 23.19
N LYS A 2 -40.20 -8.21 21.89
CA LYS A 2 -39.06 -8.71 21.12
C LYS A 2 -37.91 -7.72 21.29
N LEU A 3 -36.88 -8.10 22.05
CA LEU A 3 -35.65 -7.33 22.17
C LEU A 3 -34.83 -7.55 20.90
N ALA A 4 -34.75 -6.54 20.04
CA ALA A 4 -33.79 -6.51 18.95
C ALA A 4 -32.41 -6.19 19.53
N ALA A 5 -31.49 -7.16 19.49
CA ALA A 5 -30.10 -6.94 19.86
C ALA A 5 -29.40 -6.15 18.76
N ALA A 6 -29.09 -4.88 19.01
CA ALA A 6 -28.20 -4.10 18.16
C ALA A 6 -26.76 -4.59 18.38
N ALA A 7 -26.19 -5.28 17.39
CA ALA A 7 -24.78 -5.65 17.41
C ALA A 7 -23.94 -4.39 17.18
N PHE A 8 -23.24 -3.93 18.22
CA PHE A 8 -22.28 -2.84 18.12
C PHE A 8 -21.00 -3.41 17.49
N VAL A 9 -20.78 -3.14 16.19
CA VAL A 9 -19.51 -3.47 15.54
C VAL A 9 -18.49 -2.42 15.99
N ALA A 10 -17.64 -2.79 16.95
CA ALA A 10 -16.51 -1.97 17.35
C ALA A 10 -15.45 -2.03 16.23
N VAL A 11 -15.27 -0.93 15.50
CA VAL A 11 -14.20 -0.78 14.52
C VAL A 11 -12.88 -0.62 15.28
N LEU A 12 -12.03 -1.65 15.28
CA LEU A 12 -10.65 -1.53 15.74
C LEU A 12 -9.86 -0.72 14.71
N ALA A 13 -9.59 0.55 15.00
CA ALA A 13 -8.65 1.35 14.22
C ALA A 13 -7.23 0.82 14.46
N ALA A 14 -6.54 0.40 13.39
CA ALA A 14 -5.13 0.05 13.46
C ALA A 14 -4.29 1.30 13.81
N PRO A 15 -3.23 1.17 14.61
CA PRO A 15 -2.38 2.31 14.95
C PRO A 15 -1.65 2.82 13.71
N ALA A 16 -1.61 4.14 13.53
CA ALA A 16 -0.78 4.79 12.53
C ALA A 16 0.68 4.82 13.00
N LEU A 17 1.60 4.38 12.15
CA LEU A 17 3.04 4.33 12.44
C LEU A 17 3.75 5.45 11.70
N ALA A 18 4.71 6.12 12.37
CA ALA A 18 5.67 6.98 11.67
C ALA A 18 6.52 6.11 10.76
N ALA A 19 6.59 6.49 9.48
CA ALA A 19 7.23 5.71 8.44
C ALA A 19 7.88 6.64 7.42
N VAL A 20 8.58 6.06 6.46
CA VAL A 20 9.20 6.80 5.38
C VAL A 20 8.75 6.25 4.04
N VAL A 21 8.62 7.12 3.04
CA VAL A 21 8.30 6.72 1.67
C VAL A 21 9.36 7.22 0.68
N THR A 22 9.77 6.34 -0.22
CA THR A 22 10.55 6.62 -1.43
C THR A 22 9.77 6.18 -2.66
N TYR A 23 10.35 6.36 -3.85
CA TYR A 23 9.76 5.88 -5.09
C TYR A 23 10.72 5.01 -5.90
N ASP A 24 10.13 4.12 -6.71
CA ASP A 24 10.81 3.38 -7.77
C ASP A 24 9.96 3.37 -9.05
N PRO A 25 10.46 3.94 -10.17
CA PRO A 25 9.77 3.95 -11.44
C PRO A 25 9.37 2.58 -12.01
N ILE A 26 9.95 1.48 -11.53
CA ILE A 26 9.54 0.14 -11.97
C ILE A 26 8.07 -0.14 -11.66
N TYR A 27 7.57 0.41 -10.55
CA TYR A 27 6.18 0.26 -10.13
C TYR A 27 5.20 1.11 -10.96
N ASP A 28 5.69 2.03 -11.80
CA ASP A 28 4.88 2.74 -12.81
C ASP A 28 4.76 1.93 -14.13
N SER A 29 5.55 0.87 -14.31
CA SER A 29 5.51 0.04 -15.51
C SER A 29 4.42 -1.03 -15.38
N GLY A 30 3.25 -0.72 -15.92
CA GLY A 30 2.09 -1.64 -15.91
C GLY A 30 2.32 -2.98 -16.64
N SER A 31 3.34 -3.06 -17.51
CA SER A 31 3.71 -4.30 -18.21
C SER A 31 4.54 -5.27 -17.38
N THR A 32 5.09 -4.83 -16.24
CA THR A 32 5.95 -5.64 -15.38
C THR A 32 5.17 -6.82 -14.79
N SER A 33 5.78 -8.01 -14.81
CA SER A 33 5.21 -9.24 -14.26
C SER A 33 5.20 -9.19 -12.73
N LEU A 34 4.19 -9.80 -12.11
CA LEU A 34 4.19 -10.00 -10.65
C LEU A 34 5.24 -11.02 -10.19
N ASP A 35 5.72 -11.89 -11.08
CA ASP A 35 6.84 -12.81 -10.81
C ASP A 35 8.15 -12.09 -10.39
N GLU A 36 8.31 -10.81 -10.72
CA GLU A 36 9.50 -10.02 -10.40
C GLU A 36 9.53 -9.48 -8.96
N VAL A 37 8.44 -9.64 -8.20
CA VAL A 37 8.30 -9.09 -6.84
C VAL A 37 8.04 -10.17 -5.80
N ALA A 38 8.28 -9.85 -4.54
CA ALA A 38 8.12 -10.80 -3.44
C ALA A 38 6.69 -11.36 -3.31
N CYS A 39 5.67 -10.60 -3.71
CA CYS A 39 4.28 -11.06 -3.64
C CYS A 39 3.75 -11.67 -4.94
N SER A 40 4.61 -12.34 -5.70
CA SER A 40 4.24 -13.10 -6.89
C SER A 40 3.19 -14.17 -6.58
N ASN A 41 3.64 -15.40 -6.34
CA ASN A 41 2.82 -16.59 -6.17
C ASN A 41 2.96 -17.19 -4.75
N GLY A 42 2.56 -18.46 -4.59
CA GLY A 42 2.43 -19.10 -3.28
C GLY A 42 1.08 -18.78 -2.62
N LYS A 43 0.82 -19.38 -1.44
CA LYS A 43 -0.47 -19.27 -0.76
C LYS A 43 -0.93 -17.81 -0.52
N ASN A 44 0.02 -16.92 -0.23
CA ASN A 44 -0.22 -15.51 0.03
C ASN A 44 0.17 -14.61 -1.15
N GLY A 45 0.53 -15.18 -2.31
CA GLY A 45 0.91 -14.41 -3.49
C GLY A 45 -0.28 -13.68 -4.09
N VAL A 46 -0.06 -12.46 -4.59
CA VAL A 46 -1.11 -11.64 -5.24
C VAL A 46 -1.65 -12.36 -6.48
N GLU A 47 -0.81 -13.09 -7.20
CA GLU A 47 -1.26 -13.89 -8.34
C GLU A 47 -2.20 -15.03 -7.94
N THR A 48 -1.90 -15.71 -6.83
CA THR A 48 -2.69 -16.84 -6.34
C THR A 48 -4.00 -16.35 -5.75
N MET A 49 -3.94 -15.28 -4.95
CA MET A 49 -5.10 -14.76 -4.24
C MET A 49 -6.07 -14.02 -5.14
N PHE A 50 -5.60 -13.30 -6.17
CA PHE A 50 -6.48 -12.44 -6.97
C PHE A 50 -6.48 -12.74 -8.47
N GLY A 51 -5.59 -13.61 -8.94
CA GLY A 51 -5.48 -13.95 -10.37
C GLY A 51 -4.78 -12.88 -11.22
N TYR A 52 -4.29 -11.80 -10.63
CA TYR A 52 -3.50 -10.77 -11.31
C TYR A 52 -2.18 -11.35 -11.82
N LYS A 53 -1.64 -10.81 -12.92
CA LYS A 53 -0.38 -11.30 -13.52
C LYS A 53 0.64 -10.19 -13.75
N LYS A 54 0.17 -8.97 -13.95
CA LYS A 54 1.00 -7.79 -14.16
C LYS A 54 0.61 -6.69 -13.19
N PHE A 55 1.50 -5.73 -13.01
CA PHE A 55 1.23 -4.58 -12.14
C PHE A 55 -0.07 -3.86 -12.50
N LYS A 56 -0.36 -3.67 -13.80
CA LYS A 56 -1.58 -3.01 -14.26
C LYS A 56 -2.89 -3.77 -13.98
N ASP A 57 -2.81 -5.06 -13.64
CA ASP A 57 -3.99 -5.86 -13.36
C ASP A 57 -4.52 -5.58 -11.94
N ILE A 58 -3.69 -4.96 -11.09
CA ILE A 58 -4.08 -4.53 -9.75
C ILE A 58 -5.03 -3.32 -9.87
N PRO A 59 -6.23 -3.35 -9.27
CA PRO A 59 -7.28 -2.37 -9.49
C PRO A 59 -6.90 -0.91 -9.22
N ASN A 60 -6.05 -0.65 -8.23
CA ASN A 60 -5.58 0.70 -7.90
C ASN A 60 -4.23 1.04 -8.53
N PHE A 61 -3.71 0.27 -9.49
CA PHE A 61 -2.50 0.65 -10.22
C PHE A 61 -2.59 2.10 -10.77
N PRO A 62 -1.54 2.94 -10.62
CA PRO A 62 -0.18 2.63 -10.18
C PRO A 62 0.07 2.79 -8.67
N PHE A 63 -0.96 2.79 -7.82
CA PHE A 63 -0.83 2.90 -6.36
C PHE A 63 -0.43 1.55 -5.75
N ILE A 64 0.80 1.13 -6.03
CA ILE A 64 1.39 -0.14 -5.61
C ILE A 64 2.82 0.10 -5.10
N GLY A 65 3.36 -0.86 -4.36
CA GLY A 65 4.77 -0.82 -3.98
C GLY A 65 5.19 -1.84 -2.93
N GLY A 66 6.43 -1.65 -2.47
CA GLY A 66 7.01 -2.40 -1.37
C GLY A 66 6.66 -1.81 0.01
N VAL A 67 6.39 -2.68 0.98
CA VAL A 67 6.11 -2.29 2.37
C VAL A 67 7.08 -2.95 3.35
N PRO A 68 7.49 -2.27 4.44
CA PRO A 68 8.62 -2.72 5.28
C PRO A 68 8.36 -4.02 6.05
N THR A 69 7.09 -4.42 6.18
CA THR A 69 6.68 -5.66 6.86
C THR A 69 6.69 -6.89 5.96
N ILE A 70 6.80 -6.74 4.64
CA ILE A 70 7.05 -7.87 3.72
C ILE A 70 8.55 -8.20 3.79
N LYS A 71 8.87 -9.41 4.25
CA LYS A 71 10.26 -9.87 4.42
C LYS A 71 10.79 -10.73 3.27
N GLY A 72 9.95 -11.01 2.28
CA GLY A 72 10.29 -11.84 1.13
C GLY A 72 9.09 -12.59 0.57
N TRP A 73 9.39 -13.58 -0.24
CA TRP A 73 8.40 -14.37 -0.99
C TRP A 73 7.31 -14.98 -0.09
N ASN A 74 6.06 -14.98 -0.59
CA ASN A 74 4.90 -15.59 0.07
C ASN A 74 4.61 -15.03 1.49
N SER A 75 4.97 -13.77 1.74
CA SER A 75 4.66 -13.08 3.00
C SER A 75 3.15 -13.04 3.26
N PRO A 76 2.68 -13.23 4.50
CA PRO A 76 1.26 -13.08 4.84
C PRO A 76 0.74 -11.64 4.73
N VAL A 77 1.62 -10.66 4.47
CA VAL A 77 1.27 -9.25 4.29
C VAL A 77 1.06 -8.90 2.81
N CYS A 78 1.40 -9.81 1.89
CA CYS A 78 1.18 -9.63 0.47
C CYS A 78 -0.29 -9.33 0.14
N GLY A 79 -0.52 -8.41 -0.79
CA GLY A 79 -1.87 -7.99 -1.18
C GLY A 79 -2.63 -7.20 -0.12
N SER A 80 -1.98 -6.73 0.95
CA SER A 80 -2.63 -5.83 1.92
C SER A 80 -2.71 -4.39 1.41
N CYS A 81 -3.73 -3.66 1.87
CA CYS A 81 -3.92 -2.25 1.56
C CYS A 81 -3.37 -1.36 2.68
N TRP A 82 -2.64 -0.31 2.30
CA TRP A 82 -2.02 0.64 3.23
C TRP A 82 -2.38 2.07 2.87
N GLN A 83 -2.97 2.78 3.83
CA GLN A 83 -3.16 4.22 3.72
C GLN A 83 -1.87 4.93 4.16
N LEU A 84 -1.31 5.75 3.27
CA LEU A 84 -0.17 6.61 3.55
C LEU A 84 -0.65 8.06 3.64
N ALA A 85 -0.23 8.76 4.68
CA ALA A 85 -0.55 10.17 4.89
C ALA A 85 0.72 11.02 4.91
N TYR A 86 0.74 12.09 4.12
CA TYR A 86 1.84 13.05 4.05
C TYR A 86 1.34 14.43 4.45
N THR A 87 1.92 15.00 5.50
CA THR A 87 1.71 16.39 5.90
C THR A 87 2.87 17.23 5.38
N ASP A 88 2.58 18.22 4.52
CA ASP A 88 3.64 19.08 3.97
C ASP A 88 4.28 19.89 5.11
N PRO A 89 5.60 19.78 5.35
CA PRO A 89 6.27 20.56 6.39
C PRO A 89 6.16 22.07 6.22
N LYS A 90 5.88 22.55 5.00
CA LYS A 90 5.65 23.96 4.69
C LYS A 90 4.19 24.39 4.84
N ASN A 91 3.26 23.44 4.96
CA ASN A 91 1.85 23.68 5.17
C ASN A 91 1.28 22.57 6.07
N SER A 92 1.57 22.63 7.36
CA SER A 92 1.18 21.60 8.34
C SER A 92 -0.33 21.44 8.51
N ALA A 93 -1.14 22.34 7.95
CA ALA A 93 -2.59 22.21 7.91
C ALA A 93 -3.08 21.32 6.76
N HIS A 94 -2.21 20.92 5.84
CA HIS A 94 -2.55 20.12 4.67
C HIS A 94 -1.90 18.73 4.74
N THR A 95 -2.76 17.71 4.78
CA THR A 95 -2.36 16.30 4.70
C THR A 95 -3.01 15.67 3.48
N THR A 96 -2.19 15.02 2.65
CA THR A 96 -2.65 14.21 1.52
C THR A 96 -2.63 12.74 1.92
N PHE A 97 -3.65 12.00 1.47
CA PHE A 97 -3.78 10.56 1.72
C PHE A 97 -3.81 9.80 0.39
N ILE A 98 -3.15 8.65 0.35
CA ILE A 98 -3.28 7.65 -0.72
C ILE A 98 -3.43 6.26 -0.13
N ASN A 99 -4.01 5.33 -0.88
CA ASN A 99 -4.05 3.92 -0.52
C ASN A 99 -3.23 3.12 -1.53
N ILE A 100 -2.25 2.35 -1.06
CA ILE A 100 -1.37 1.54 -1.91
C ILE A 100 -1.54 0.05 -1.62
N THR A 101 -1.46 -0.76 -2.68
CA THR A 101 -1.43 -2.24 -2.57
C THR A 101 0.00 -2.71 -2.35
N ALA A 102 0.21 -3.50 -1.30
CA ALA A 102 1.51 -4.08 -0.97
C ALA A 102 1.83 -5.28 -1.88
N ILE A 103 2.85 -5.15 -2.72
CA ILE A 103 3.24 -6.19 -3.68
C ILE A 103 4.70 -6.66 -3.53
N ASP A 104 5.49 -5.97 -2.71
CA ASP A 104 6.93 -6.23 -2.64
C ASP A 104 7.55 -5.92 -1.28
N THR A 105 8.84 -6.23 -1.12
CA THR A 105 9.62 -5.84 0.06
C THR A 105 9.87 -4.33 0.07
N GLY A 106 9.55 -3.67 1.18
CA GLY A 106 10.07 -2.34 1.52
C GLY A 106 11.35 -2.42 2.34
N ASN A 107 11.86 -1.27 2.80
CA ASN A 107 13.02 -1.21 3.67
C ASN A 107 12.61 -1.39 5.13
N ALA A 108 12.95 -2.55 5.70
CA ALA A 108 12.64 -2.88 7.09
C ALA A 108 13.39 -2.04 8.14
N SER A 109 14.51 -1.41 7.79
CA SER A 109 15.40 -0.75 8.76
C SER A 109 14.90 0.61 9.21
N ASP A 110 14.03 1.23 8.42
CA ASP A 110 13.55 2.60 8.59
C ASP A 110 12.05 2.74 8.38
N ASP A 111 11.31 1.62 8.51
CA ASP A 111 9.89 1.50 8.19
C ASP A 111 9.57 2.10 6.80
N GLY A 112 10.45 1.81 5.83
CA GLY A 112 10.46 2.39 4.50
C GLY A 112 9.52 1.69 3.52
N PHE A 113 8.58 2.45 3.00
CA PHE A 113 7.76 2.15 1.83
C PHE A 113 8.50 2.59 0.56
N ASN A 114 8.37 1.80 -0.51
CA ASN A 114 8.88 2.16 -1.83
C ASN A 114 7.76 1.99 -2.85
N ILE A 115 7.21 3.10 -3.35
CA ILE A 115 5.98 3.09 -4.17
C ILE A 115 6.27 3.57 -5.59
N SER A 116 5.28 3.52 -6.48
CA SER A 116 5.43 4.15 -7.80
C SER A 116 5.73 5.64 -7.69
N LEU A 117 6.43 6.18 -8.69
CA LEU A 117 6.70 7.61 -8.79
C LEU A 117 5.39 8.40 -8.91
N GLU A 118 4.40 7.89 -9.65
CA GLU A 118 3.08 8.52 -9.76
C GLU A 118 2.36 8.58 -8.41
N ALA A 119 2.37 7.50 -7.63
CA ALA A 119 1.77 7.48 -6.30
C ALA A 119 2.48 8.45 -5.34
N MET A 120 3.81 8.49 -5.33
CA MET A 120 4.55 9.45 -4.49
C MET A 120 4.34 10.90 -4.94
N ASN A 121 4.19 11.15 -6.24
CA ASN A 121 3.83 12.48 -6.74
C ASN A 121 2.43 12.89 -6.29
N TYR A 122 1.45 12.00 -6.39
CA TYR A 122 0.11 12.29 -5.88
C TYR A 122 0.16 12.63 -4.39
N LEU A 123 0.85 11.81 -3.60
CA LEU A 123 1.00 12.00 -2.16
C LEU A 123 1.69 13.32 -1.78
N THR A 124 2.69 13.75 -2.54
CA THR A 124 3.55 14.90 -2.20
C THR A 124 3.23 16.17 -3.00
N GLY A 125 2.16 16.19 -3.79
CA GLY A 125 1.79 17.33 -4.63
C GLY A 125 2.79 17.60 -5.76
N GLY A 126 3.26 16.54 -6.42
CA GLY A 126 4.18 16.59 -7.57
C GLY A 126 5.66 16.74 -7.21
N LYS A 127 6.03 16.51 -5.94
CA LYS A 127 7.38 16.78 -5.41
C LYS A 127 8.24 15.52 -5.23
N ALA A 128 7.82 14.36 -5.72
CA ALA A 128 8.50 13.09 -5.42
C ALA A 128 9.99 13.10 -5.78
N LYS A 129 10.35 13.55 -7.00
CA LYS A 129 11.76 13.66 -7.42
C LYS A 129 12.55 14.69 -6.63
N GLN A 130 11.92 15.80 -6.25
CA GLN A 130 12.58 16.86 -5.47
C GLN A 130 12.90 16.38 -4.06
N LEU A 131 11.96 15.66 -3.44
CA LEU A 131 12.11 15.16 -2.08
C LEU A 131 13.01 13.92 -2.06
N GLY A 132 12.88 13.01 -3.02
CA GLY A 132 13.49 11.69 -3.05
C GLY A 132 12.93 10.72 -1.99
N ARG A 133 12.63 11.27 -0.81
CA ARG A 133 12.19 10.59 0.39
C ARG A 133 11.31 11.55 1.21
N ALA A 134 10.25 11.03 1.82
CA ALA A 134 9.34 11.83 2.67
C ALA A 134 8.93 11.09 3.94
N GLN A 135 8.78 11.82 5.05
CA GLN A 135 8.18 11.30 6.28
C GLN A 135 6.67 11.20 6.11
N ILE A 136 6.08 10.08 6.51
CA ILE A 136 4.65 9.82 6.42
C ILE A 136 4.14 9.17 7.70
N THR A 137 2.82 9.07 7.83
CA THR A 137 2.21 8.03 8.66
C THR A 137 1.60 6.95 7.77
N ALA A 138 1.68 5.70 8.22
CA ALA A 138 1.14 4.55 7.50
C ALA A 138 0.18 3.76 8.39
N THR A 139 -0.97 3.38 7.82
CA THR A 139 -1.98 2.56 8.50
C THR A 139 -2.43 1.45 7.56
N ARG A 140 -2.41 0.20 8.03
CA ARG A 140 -3.02 -0.90 7.28
C ARG A 140 -4.54 -0.76 7.35
N VAL A 141 -5.19 -0.78 6.19
CA VAL A 141 -6.64 -0.63 6.05
C VAL A 141 -7.24 -1.87 5.38
N GLU A 142 -8.57 -1.92 5.28
CA GLU A 142 -9.27 -3.01 4.61
C GLU A 142 -8.94 -3.04 3.10
N PRO A 143 -8.89 -4.22 2.46
CA PRO A 143 -8.55 -4.35 1.04
C PRO A 143 -9.41 -3.50 0.09
N ASP A 144 -10.67 -3.26 0.44
CA ASP A 144 -11.63 -2.45 -0.32
C ASP A 144 -11.16 -1.01 -0.56
N TYR A 145 -10.36 -0.44 0.35
CA TYR A 145 -9.77 0.90 0.17
C TYR A 145 -8.76 0.97 -0.99
N CYS A 146 -8.27 -0.19 -1.44
CA CYS A 146 -7.43 -0.38 -2.63
C CYS A 146 -8.21 -1.02 -3.79
N ASN A 147 -9.54 -1.12 -3.69
CA ASN A 147 -10.42 -1.80 -4.65
C ASN A 147 -10.04 -3.25 -4.93
N LEU A 148 -9.40 -3.94 -3.98
CA LEU A 148 -9.04 -5.35 -4.13
C LEU A 148 -10.32 -6.19 -4.01
N GLY A 149 -10.57 -7.06 -4.99
CA GLY A 149 -11.69 -7.99 -4.95
C GLY A 149 -11.52 -9.11 -3.93
N ASP A 150 -12.53 -9.98 -3.83
CA ASP A 150 -12.45 -11.19 -3.02
C ASP A 150 -11.32 -12.10 -3.51
N THR A 151 -10.67 -12.79 -2.58
CA THR A 151 -9.64 -13.76 -2.92
C THR A 151 -10.26 -15.00 -3.59
N LEU A 152 -9.59 -15.53 -4.61
CA LEU A 152 -9.97 -16.72 -5.38
C LEU A 152 -9.92 -18.04 -4.60
#